data_AF-A0A0N4XP50-F1
#
_entry.id   AF-A0A0N4XP50-F1
#
_cell.length_a   1.000
_cell.length_b   1.000
_cell.length_c   1.000
_cell.angle_alpha   90.00
_cell.angle_beta   90.00
_cell.angle_gamma   90.00
#
_symmetry.space_group_name_H-M   'P 1'
#
loop_
_entity.id
_entity.type
_entity.pdbx_description
1 polymer ?
#
loop_
_entity_poly.entity_id
_entity_poly.type
_entity_poly.pdbx_seq_one_letter_code
_entity_poly.pdbx_strand_id
1 'polypeptide(L)'
;MYGLVGNWFDTVDVISDLVYDGEPEIRDFANMAKWNATEYACTFGSYNKGNDVLLICAYNVKGAVVGETIFEEARNGKYACDEGTQCGTDGKCDGWLCNVPVSNPDTVLPIYTPALLCNDLPFMSQFARYYALNQHNFYRRFVASGWAENKLTRFTPRAAKMEALSYDCSLEEAASEDVRKCERRADDTENNSDTGRNVQIINDVNMT
;
A
#
# COMPACT_ATOMS: atom_id res chain seq x y z
N MET A 1 0.27 0.23 -3.48
CA MET A 1 0.69 1.48 -4.12
C MET A 1 2.18 1.46 -4.52
N TYR A 2 2.76 0.26 -4.66
CA TYR A 2 4.18 -0.02 -4.93
C TYR A 2 4.81 0.64 -6.17
N GLY A 3 4.04 1.16 -7.12
CA GLY A 3 4.60 1.73 -8.36
C GLY A 3 4.70 3.25 -8.38
N LEU A 4 3.95 3.97 -7.54
CA LEU A 4 3.89 5.43 -7.56
C LEU A 4 4.43 6.08 -6.28
N VAL A 5 4.18 5.44 -5.12
CA VAL A 5 4.77 5.82 -3.83
C VAL A 5 5.67 4.73 -3.25
N GLY A 6 5.81 3.59 -3.94
CA GLY A 6 6.74 2.53 -3.53
C GLY A 6 8.15 3.06 -3.37
N ASN A 7 8.62 3.85 -4.35
CA ASN A 7 9.92 4.52 -4.28
C ASN A 7 10.08 5.46 -3.06
N TRP A 8 8.98 6.00 -2.50
CA TRP A 8 9.04 6.82 -1.28
C TRP A 8 9.09 5.98 0.00
N PHE A 9 8.65 4.72 -0.06
CA PHE A 9 8.70 3.77 1.04
C PHE A 9 9.98 2.94 1.02
N ASP A 10 10.50 2.60 -0.15
CA ASP A 10 11.71 1.78 -0.33
C ASP A 10 12.97 2.46 0.25
N THR A 11 12.93 3.76 0.56
CA THR A 11 14.02 4.48 1.25
C THR A 11 14.06 4.24 2.76
N VAL A 12 13.11 3.47 3.31
CA VAL A 12 13.14 3.07 4.74
C VAL A 12 14.41 2.29 5.09
N ASP A 13 14.96 1.52 4.15
CA ASP A 13 16.19 0.74 4.36
C ASP A 13 17.45 1.61 4.56
N VAL A 14 17.33 2.93 4.34
CA VAL A 14 18.44 3.90 4.38
C VAL A 14 18.37 4.78 5.64
N ILE A 15 17.29 4.74 6.42
CA ILE A 15 17.19 5.58 7.64
C ILE A 15 18.15 5.05 8.72
N SER A 16 18.97 5.94 9.27
CA SER A 16 19.91 5.61 10.36
C SER A 16 19.43 6.10 11.73
N ASP A 17 18.45 7.00 11.74
CA ASP A 17 17.79 7.57 12.92
C ASP A 17 16.33 7.88 12.54
N LEU A 18 15.45 7.96 13.53
CA LEU A 18 14.08 8.42 13.36
C LEU A 18 13.96 9.95 13.38
N VAL A 19 15.06 10.69 13.57
CA VAL A 19 15.14 12.13 13.38
C VAL A 19 15.54 12.44 11.94
N TYR A 20 14.83 13.36 11.27
CA TYR A 20 15.19 13.79 9.93
C TYR A 20 16.49 14.61 9.97
N ASP A 21 17.53 14.13 9.29
CA ASP A 21 18.87 14.69 9.26
C ASP A 21 19.09 15.73 8.14
N GLY A 22 18.13 15.87 7.23
CA GLY A 22 18.22 16.75 6.07
C GLY A 22 18.62 16.03 4.77
N GLU A 23 18.80 14.72 4.80
CA GLU A 23 19.18 13.97 3.61
C GLU A 23 18.06 14.02 2.55
N PRO A 24 18.37 14.32 1.28
CA PRO A 24 17.37 14.39 0.22
C PRO A 24 16.70 13.05 -0.08
N GLU A 25 17.41 11.95 0.12
CA GLU A 25 16.96 10.60 -0.22
C GLU A 25 15.80 10.14 0.67
N ILE A 26 15.82 10.49 1.96
CA ILE A 26 14.76 10.13 2.91
C ILE A 26 13.66 11.20 3.03
N ARG A 27 13.74 12.29 2.26
CA ARG A 27 12.81 13.43 2.36
C ARG A 27 11.37 13.02 2.13
N ASP A 28 11.13 12.21 1.10
CA ASP A 28 9.77 11.81 0.72
C ASP A 28 9.20 10.81 1.74
N PHE A 29 10.04 9.89 2.25
CA PHE A 29 9.73 9.04 3.41
C PHE A 29 9.41 9.85 4.66
N ALA A 30 10.21 10.86 4.99
CA ALA A 30 10.00 11.69 6.17
C ALA A 30 8.63 12.39 6.15
N ASN A 31 8.19 12.86 4.98
CA ASN A 31 6.84 13.43 4.83
C ASN A 31 5.75 12.37 4.96
N MET A 32 5.96 11.18 4.39
CA MET A 32 4.99 10.09 4.42
C MET A 32 4.82 9.48 5.82
N ALA A 33 5.91 9.26 6.54
CA ALA A 33 5.95 8.55 7.82
C ALA A 33 5.78 9.47 9.04
N LYS A 34 5.59 10.78 8.83
CA LYS A 34 5.48 11.75 9.92
C LYS A 34 4.32 11.39 10.86
N TRP A 35 4.64 11.04 12.11
CA TRP A 35 3.73 10.40 13.06
C TRP A 35 2.48 11.21 13.41
N ASN A 36 2.55 12.54 13.34
CA ASN A 36 1.44 13.44 13.66
C ASN A 36 0.73 13.99 12.41
N ALA A 37 1.08 13.52 11.21
CA ALA A 37 0.28 13.77 10.02
C ALA A 37 -1.03 12.98 10.10
N THR A 38 -2.15 13.66 9.87
CA THR A 38 -3.50 13.05 9.96
C THR A 38 -4.27 13.14 8.66
N GLU A 39 -3.82 13.96 7.72
CA GLU A 39 -4.50 14.19 6.44
C GLU A 39 -3.49 14.13 5.31
N TYR A 40 -3.92 13.50 4.22
CA TYR A 40 -3.13 13.28 3.02
C TYR A 40 -4.02 13.33 1.79
N ALA A 41 -3.53 13.97 0.74
CA ALA A 41 -4.21 14.01 -0.55
C ALA A 41 -3.21 13.93 -1.69
N CYS A 42 -3.54 13.16 -2.72
CA CYS A 42 -2.79 13.13 -3.97
C CYS A 42 -3.60 13.68 -5.13
N THR A 43 -2.89 14.26 -6.08
CA THR A 43 -3.40 14.52 -7.42
C THR A 43 -2.33 14.19 -8.44
N PHE A 44 -2.76 13.88 -9.66
CA PHE A 44 -1.85 13.65 -10.77
C PHE A 44 -2.35 14.34 -12.03
N GLY A 45 -1.42 14.69 -12.91
CA GLY A 45 -1.74 15.32 -14.19
C GLY A 45 -0.65 15.09 -15.21
N SER A 46 -1.03 15.09 -16.49
CA SER A 46 -0.06 15.11 -17.57
C SER A 46 0.41 16.55 -17.85
N TYR A 47 1.70 16.69 -18.14
CA TYR A 47 2.29 17.94 -18.57
C TYR A 47 3.24 17.68 -19.77
N ASN A 48 3.86 18.73 -20.32
CA ASN A 48 4.72 18.63 -21.50
C ASN A 48 4.08 17.91 -22.70
N LYS A 49 2.82 18.28 -23.01
CA LYS A 49 2.01 17.69 -24.09
C LYS A 49 1.74 16.18 -23.92
N GLY A 50 1.67 15.70 -22.68
CA GLY A 50 1.36 14.29 -22.39
C GLY A 50 2.58 13.38 -22.31
N ASN A 51 3.79 13.95 -22.37
CA ASN A 51 5.03 13.20 -22.29
C ASN A 51 5.41 12.83 -20.85
N ASP A 52 4.98 13.64 -19.89
CA ASP A 52 5.36 13.49 -18.49
C ASP A 52 4.11 13.49 -17.61
N VAL A 53 4.15 12.70 -16.55
CA VAL A 53 3.09 12.61 -15.54
C VAL A 53 3.66 13.12 -14.22
N LEU A 54 2.99 14.09 -13.64
CA LEU A 54 3.31 14.64 -12.33
C LEU A 54 2.31 14.07 -11.34
N LEU A 55 2.78 13.26 -10.39
CA LEU A 55 2.05 12.90 -9.18
C LEU A 55 2.54 13.80 -8.06
N ILE A 56 1.62 14.48 -7.39
CA ILE A 56 1.91 15.23 -6.17
C ILE A 56 1.03 14.67 -5.08
N CYS A 57 1.62 14.39 -3.94
CA CYS A 57 0.88 14.15 -2.73
C CYS A 57 1.29 15.15 -1.66
N ALA A 58 0.30 15.65 -0.94
CA ALA A 58 0.45 16.64 0.11
C ALA A 58 -0.05 16.05 1.43
N TYR A 59 0.60 16.48 2.50
CA TYR A 59 0.31 16.09 3.87
C TYR A 59 -0.01 17.36 4.65
N ASN A 60 -0.88 17.28 5.64
CA ASN A 60 -1.18 18.43 6.49
C ASN A 60 -0.04 18.81 7.45
N VAL A 61 0.95 17.91 7.61
CA VAL A 61 2.17 18.16 8.37
C VAL A 61 3.39 18.00 7.47
N LYS A 62 4.34 18.92 7.59
CA LYS A 62 5.64 18.80 6.94
C LYS A 62 6.52 17.85 7.76
N GLY A 63 6.88 16.71 7.19
CA GLY A 63 7.73 15.73 7.87
C GLY A 63 9.22 15.96 7.70
N ALA A 64 9.65 16.43 6.52
CA ALA A 64 11.05 16.74 6.22
C ALA A 64 11.50 18.08 6.83
N VAL A 65 11.59 18.14 8.17
CA VAL A 65 12.10 19.28 8.95
C VAL A 65 13.32 18.83 9.73
N VAL A 66 14.47 19.43 9.46
CA VAL A 66 15.77 19.01 10.03
C VAL A 66 15.73 19.08 11.56
N GLY A 67 16.11 18.00 12.21
CA GLY A 67 16.14 17.88 13.67
C GLY A 67 14.79 17.51 14.29
N GLU A 68 13.72 17.33 13.50
CA GLU A 68 12.47 16.81 14.00
C GLU A 68 12.37 15.29 13.86
N THR A 69 11.75 14.66 14.86
CA THR A 69 11.39 13.24 14.83
C THR A 69 10.33 12.98 13.75
N ILE A 70 10.61 12.01 12.89
CA ILE A 70 9.70 11.47 11.88
C ILE A 70 8.64 10.63 12.57
N PHE A 71 9.04 9.65 13.39
CA PHE A 71 8.16 8.89 14.29
C PHE A 71 8.94 8.36 15.50
N GLU A 72 8.22 7.88 16.52
CA GLU A 72 8.84 7.35 17.74
C GLU A 72 8.86 5.83 17.72
N GLU A 73 9.94 5.22 18.22
CA GLU A 73 9.98 3.79 18.46
C GLU A 73 8.94 3.38 19.51
N ALA A 74 8.35 2.20 19.33
CA ALA A 74 7.53 1.60 20.37
C ALA A 74 8.40 1.33 21.61
N ARG A 75 7.85 1.54 22.81
CA ARG A 75 8.58 1.23 24.05
C ARG A 75 8.90 -0.25 24.11
N ASN A 76 10.09 -0.58 24.60
CA ASN A 76 10.58 -1.95 24.73
C ASN A 76 9.50 -2.94 25.23
N GLY A 77 9.25 -3.99 24.44
CA GLY A 77 8.26 -5.03 24.74
C GLY A 77 6.80 -4.67 24.43
N LYS A 78 6.54 -3.53 23.78
CA LYS A 78 5.22 -3.15 23.24
C LYS A 78 5.28 -3.08 21.72
N TYR A 79 4.22 -3.54 21.06
CA TYR A 79 4.01 -3.38 19.62
C TYR A 79 3.52 -1.94 19.33
N ALA A 80 3.13 -1.65 18.08
CA ALA A 80 2.31 -0.48 17.78
C ALA A 80 1.06 -0.42 18.70
N CYS A 81 0.31 0.69 18.69
CA CYS A 81 -0.78 0.90 19.67
C CYS A 81 -1.70 -0.33 19.79
N ASP A 82 -2.16 -0.61 21.02
CA ASP A 82 -3.04 -1.75 21.28
C ASP A 82 -4.47 -1.43 20.82
N GLU A 83 -5.15 -2.36 20.15
CA GLU A 83 -6.50 -2.18 19.61
C GLU A 83 -7.46 -1.54 20.62
N GLY A 84 -8.14 -0.47 20.20
CA GLY A 84 -9.11 0.27 21.01
C GLY A 84 -8.51 1.15 22.12
N THR A 85 -7.20 1.11 22.36
CA THR A 85 -6.56 1.99 23.36
C THR A 85 -6.48 3.43 22.89
N GLN A 86 -6.47 4.35 23.86
CA GLN A 86 -6.33 5.77 23.57
C GLN A 86 -4.90 6.08 23.13
N CYS A 87 -4.79 6.89 22.08
CA CYS A 87 -3.52 7.27 21.47
C CYS A 87 -3.62 8.70 20.89
N GLY A 88 -2.48 9.29 20.53
CA GLY A 88 -2.43 10.64 19.94
C GLY A 88 -3.05 11.70 20.85
N THR A 89 -3.67 12.71 20.26
CA THR A 89 -4.37 13.80 20.97
C THR A 89 -5.69 13.32 21.60
N ASP A 90 -6.50 12.61 20.82
CA ASP A 90 -7.87 12.19 21.15
C ASP A 90 -8.32 10.99 20.27
N GLY A 91 -7.36 10.22 19.76
CA GLY A 91 -7.59 9.08 18.89
C GLY A 91 -7.79 7.76 19.62
N LYS A 92 -8.22 6.77 18.84
CA LYS A 92 -8.23 5.36 19.26
C LYS A 92 -7.41 4.52 18.29
N CYS A 93 -6.73 3.53 18.84
CA CYS A 93 -6.03 2.59 17.99
C CYS A 93 -6.99 1.68 17.24
N ASP A 94 -6.72 1.48 15.96
CA ASP A 94 -7.43 0.57 15.07
C ASP A 94 -6.41 0.01 14.08
N GLY A 95 -6.18 -1.30 14.12
CA GLY A 95 -5.26 -1.97 13.20
C GLY A 95 -3.85 -1.38 13.25
N TRP A 96 -3.32 -1.12 14.45
CA TRP A 96 -1.97 -0.59 14.72
C TRP A 96 -1.75 0.90 14.40
N LEU A 97 -2.78 1.61 13.94
CA LEU A 97 -2.73 3.04 13.66
C LEU A 97 -3.58 3.81 14.67
N CYS A 98 -3.10 5.00 15.04
CA CYS A 98 -3.87 5.89 15.87
C CYS A 98 -4.85 6.72 15.03
N ASN A 99 -6.13 6.34 15.06
CA ASN A 99 -7.18 7.08 14.36
C ASN A 99 -7.61 8.30 15.18
N VAL A 100 -7.07 9.46 14.83
CA VAL A 100 -7.42 10.76 15.42
C VAL A 100 -8.60 11.38 14.65
N PRO A 101 -9.64 11.90 15.33
CA PRO A 101 -10.73 12.60 14.66
C PRO A 101 -10.25 13.83 13.87
N VAL A 102 -10.61 13.93 12.59
CA VAL A 102 -10.35 15.11 11.77
C VAL A 102 -11.62 15.94 11.60
N SER A 103 -11.48 17.27 11.49
CA SER A 103 -12.62 18.20 11.55
C SER A 103 -13.53 18.15 10.32
N ASN A 104 -13.00 17.75 9.16
CA ASN A 104 -13.74 17.60 7.90
C ASN A 104 -13.13 16.45 7.08
N PRO A 105 -13.38 15.18 7.44
CA PRO A 105 -12.95 14.09 6.60
C PRO A 105 -13.73 14.17 5.29
N ASP A 106 -13.02 14.40 4.18
CA ASP A 106 -13.54 13.95 2.89
C ASP A 106 -13.61 12.44 3.02
N THR A 107 -14.82 11.94 3.28
CA THR A 107 -15.06 10.52 3.36
C THR A 107 -14.82 10.01 1.95
N VAL A 108 -13.63 9.45 1.71
CA VAL A 108 -13.48 8.36 0.78
C VAL A 108 -14.34 7.27 1.37
N LEU A 109 -15.65 7.36 1.16
CA LEU A 109 -16.56 6.29 1.49
C LEU A 109 -15.93 5.10 0.80
N PRO A 110 -15.45 4.07 1.53
CA PRO A 110 -15.22 2.81 0.87
C PRO A 110 -16.55 2.55 0.20
N ILE A 111 -16.58 2.52 -1.13
CA ILE A 111 -17.80 2.24 -1.87
C ILE A 111 -18.26 0.90 -1.30
N TYR A 112 -19.21 0.99 -0.38
CA TYR A 112 -19.59 -0.11 0.46
C TYR A 112 -20.45 -0.99 -0.44
N THR A 113 -19.98 -2.20 -0.74
CA THR A 113 -20.73 -3.47 -0.72
C THR A 113 -20.08 -4.53 -1.61
N PRO A 114 -19.93 -5.81 -1.17
CA PRO A 114 -20.27 -6.40 0.13
C PRO A 114 -19.04 -6.68 1.00
N ALA A 115 -19.28 -7.07 2.25
CA ALA A 115 -18.30 -7.75 3.08
C ALA A 115 -17.63 -8.86 2.26
N LEU A 116 -16.30 -8.81 2.16
CA LEU A 116 -15.50 -9.94 1.70
C LEU A 116 -15.62 -11.03 2.77
N LEU A 117 -16.68 -11.85 2.67
CA LEU A 117 -17.02 -12.93 3.59
C LEU A 117 -16.20 -14.18 3.27
N CYS A 118 -14.88 -14.04 3.13
CA CYS A 118 -14.02 -15.21 3.17
C CYS A 118 -13.87 -15.57 4.65
N ASN A 119 -14.35 -16.74 5.05
CA ASN A 119 -14.30 -17.22 6.44
C ASN A 119 -12.84 -17.25 6.92
N ASP A 120 -12.48 -16.42 7.92
CA ASP A 120 -11.19 -16.31 8.63
C ASP A 120 -10.04 -17.22 8.15
N LEU A 121 -9.61 -17.05 6.89
CA LEU A 121 -8.44 -17.75 6.35
C LEU A 121 -7.18 -17.14 6.99
N PRO A 122 -6.18 -17.96 7.38
CA PRO A 122 -5.17 -17.56 8.37
C PRO A 122 -4.14 -16.55 7.87
N PHE A 123 -4.10 -16.24 6.56
CA PHE A 123 -3.05 -15.43 5.96
C PHE A 123 -3.52 -14.09 5.41
N MET A 124 -4.82 -13.77 5.50
CA MET A 124 -5.38 -12.52 4.96
C MET A 124 -6.48 -11.96 5.86
N SER A 125 -6.38 -10.67 6.21
CA SER A 125 -7.44 -9.93 6.89
C SER A 125 -8.41 -9.29 5.88
N GLN A 126 -9.62 -8.91 6.32
CA GLN A 126 -10.58 -8.21 5.45
C GLN A 126 -9.99 -6.92 4.86
N PHE A 127 -9.20 -6.18 5.65
CA PHE A 127 -8.47 -5.00 5.19
C PHE A 127 -7.47 -5.35 4.06
N ALA A 128 -6.65 -6.40 4.25
CA ALA A 128 -5.69 -6.83 3.24
C ALA A 128 -6.36 -7.26 1.93
N ARG A 129 -7.51 -7.94 1.99
CA ARG A 129 -8.32 -8.30 0.81
C ARG A 129 -8.79 -7.06 0.06
N TYR A 130 -9.37 -6.10 0.77
CA TYR A 130 -9.84 -4.84 0.19
C TYR A 130 -8.70 -4.07 -0.47
N TYR A 131 -7.58 -3.93 0.23
CA TYR A 131 -6.43 -3.20 -0.29
C TYR A 131 -5.84 -3.89 -1.52
N ALA A 132 -5.63 -5.21 -1.47
CA ALA A 132 -5.14 -5.99 -2.60
C ALA A 132 -6.04 -5.85 -3.83
N LEU A 133 -7.37 -5.99 -3.68
CA LEU A 133 -8.31 -5.85 -4.78
C LEU A 133 -8.27 -4.45 -5.41
N ASN A 134 -8.33 -3.41 -4.59
CA ASN A 134 -8.32 -2.02 -5.07
C ASN A 134 -6.99 -1.68 -5.73
N GLN A 135 -5.88 -2.18 -5.19
CA GLN A 135 -4.57 -1.97 -5.76
C GLN A 135 -4.43 -2.59 -7.16
N HIS A 136 -4.89 -3.83 -7.35
CA HIS A 136 -4.86 -4.47 -8.65
C HIS A 136 -5.77 -3.73 -9.64
N ASN A 137 -7.00 -3.39 -9.25
CA ASN A 137 -7.92 -2.66 -10.10
C ASN A 137 -7.43 -1.24 -10.43
N PHE A 138 -6.73 -0.58 -9.51
CA PHE A 138 -6.04 0.69 -9.80
C PHE A 138 -5.01 0.52 -10.93
N TYR A 139 -4.11 -0.46 -10.82
CA TYR A 139 -3.11 -0.69 -11.87
C TYR A 139 -3.72 -1.13 -13.19
N ARG A 140 -4.79 -1.94 -13.17
CA ARG A 140 -5.54 -2.30 -14.39
C ARG A 140 -6.10 -1.06 -15.07
N ARG A 141 -6.66 -0.09 -14.32
CA ARG A 141 -7.12 1.20 -14.86
C ARG A 141 -5.95 2.03 -15.40
N PHE A 142 -4.83 2.06 -14.69
CA PHE A 142 -3.63 2.79 -15.09
C PHE A 142 -3.04 2.28 -16.42
N VAL A 143 -2.94 0.95 -16.56
CA VAL A 143 -2.56 0.30 -17.82
C VAL A 143 -3.61 0.53 -18.91
N ALA A 144 -4.89 0.31 -18.62
CA ALA A 144 -5.98 0.41 -19.60
C ALA A 144 -6.19 1.82 -20.14
N SER A 145 -5.92 2.85 -19.33
CA SER A 145 -5.99 4.25 -19.76
C SER A 145 -4.81 4.67 -20.64
N GLY A 146 -3.75 3.84 -20.71
CA GLY A 146 -2.54 4.09 -21.46
C GLY A 146 -1.54 5.01 -20.75
N TRP A 147 -1.56 5.04 -19.42
CA TRP A 147 -0.69 5.90 -18.61
C TRP A 147 0.47 5.14 -17.96
N ALA A 148 0.42 3.81 -17.96
CA ALA A 148 1.52 3.00 -17.46
C ALA A 148 2.71 3.06 -18.42
N GLU A 149 3.92 3.22 -17.90
CA GLU A 149 5.12 3.24 -18.72
C GLU A 149 5.38 1.89 -19.38
N ASN A 150 5.88 1.93 -20.61
CA ASN A 150 6.21 0.75 -21.39
C ASN A 150 7.54 0.97 -22.11
N LYS A 151 8.49 0.04 -21.95
CA LYS A 151 9.85 0.14 -22.54
C LYS A 151 9.88 0.19 -24.07
N LEU A 152 8.83 -0.28 -24.74
CA LEU A 152 8.73 -0.34 -26.20
C LEU A 152 8.03 0.88 -26.78
N THR A 153 6.99 1.39 -26.11
CA THR A 153 6.09 2.43 -26.65
C THR A 153 6.01 3.69 -25.80
N ARG A 154 6.92 3.84 -24.83
CA ARG A 154 6.92 4.85 -23.74
C ARG A 154 5.75 4.71 -22.77
N PHE A 155 4.52 4.53 -23.26
CA PHE A 155 3.33 4.24 -22.48
C PHE A 155 2.56 3.02 -23.02
N THR A 156 1.73 2.40 -22.19
CA THR A 156 0.88 1.28 -22.60
C THR A 156 -0.18 1.72 -23.61
N PRO A 157 -0.58 0.86 -24.56
CA PRO A 157 -1.74 1.13 -25.39
C PRO A 157 -3.01 1.11 -24.54
N ARG A 158 -4.01 1.91 -24.93
CA ARG A 158 -5.32 1.91 -24.25
C ARG A 158 -6.03 0.58 -24.45
N ALA A 159 -6.55 -0.01 -23.37
CA ALA A 159 -7.27 -1.27 -23.44
C ALA A 159 -8.78 -1.03 -23.62
N ALA A 160 -9.38 -1.66 -24.63
CA ALA A 160 -10.80 -1.50 -24.94
C ALA A 160 -11.74 -2.34 -24.04
N LYS A 161 -11.22 -3.41 -23.43
CA LYS A 161 -12.01 -4.43 -22.71
C LYS A 161 -11.29 -4.95 -21.45
N MET A 162 -10.69 -4.06 -20.66
CA MET A 162 -10.07 -4.45 -19.39
C MET A 162 -11.15 -4.63 -18.32
N GLU A 163 -11.45 -5.87 -17.94
CA GLU A 163 -12.46 -6.17 -16.91
C GLU A 163 -11.99 -5.74 -15.51
N ALA A 164 -12.91 -5.37 -14.63
CA ALA A 164 -12.59 -5.16 -13.22
C ALA A 164 -12.52 -6.52 -12.52
N LEU A 165 -11.52 -6.70 -11.66
CA LEU A 165 -11.45 -7.87 -10.79
C LEU A 165 -12.51 -7.77 -9.69
N SER A 166 -13.05 -8.92 -9.34
CA SER A 166 -13.71 -9.16 -8.05
C SER A 166 -12.81 -10.10 -7.24
N TYR A 167 -13.01 -10.14 -5.93
CA TYR A 167 -12.25 -11.03 -5.07
C TYR A 167 -13.01 -12.35 -4.90
N ASP A 168 -12.33 -13.47 -5.09
CA ASP A 168 -12.91 -14.81 -4.98
C ASP A 168 -12.26 -15.57 -3.82
N CYS A 169 -13.07 -15.93 -2.82
CA CYS A 169 -12.59 -16.64 -1.64
C CYS A 169 -12.05 -18.05 -1.97
N SER A 170 -12.54 -18.69 -3.03
CA SER A 170 -12.06 -20.01 -3.45
C SER A 170 -10.64 -19.93 -4.00
N LEU A 171 -10.30 -18.84 -4.70
CA LEU A 171 -8.94 -18.57 -5.15
C LEU A 171 -8.03 -18.22 -3.97
N GLU A 172 -8.53 -17.51 -2.96
CA GLU A 172 -7.79 -17.25 -1.72
C GLU A 172 -7.51 -18.54 -0.93
N GLU A 173 -8.48 -19.45 -0.85
CA GLU A 173 -8.31 -20.75 -0.18
C GLU A 173 -7.23 -21.58 -0.87
N ALA A 174 -7.28 -21.69 -2.21
CA ALA A 174 -6.25 -22.37 -2.99
C ALA A 174 -4.87 -21.76 -2.76
N ALA A 175 -4.74 -20.42 -2.85
CA ALA A 175 -3.48 -19.73 -2.57
C ALA A 175 -3.01 -19.93 -1.12
N SER A 176 -3.95 -19.96 -0.16
CA SER A 176 -3.64 -20.22 1.25
C SER A 176 -3.10 -21.62 1.46
N GLU A 177 -3.61 -22.63 0.76
CA GLU A 177 -3.04 -23.98 0.78
C GLU A 177 -1.60 -24.01 0.27
N ASP A 178 -1.32 -23.30 -0.82
CA ASP A 178 0.06 -23.22 -1.35
C ASP A 178 1.00 -22.58 -0.32
N VAL A 179 0.55 -21.50 0.33
CA VAL A 179 1.28 -20.86 1.43
C VAL A 179 1.51 -21.84 2.58
N ARG A 180 0.49 -22.61 3.01
CA ARG A 180 0.65 -23.63 4.06
C ARG A 180 1.69 -24.69 3.68
N LYS A 181 1.69 -25.12 2.42
CA LYS A 181 2.64 -26.11 1.89
C LYS A 181 4.02 -25.52 1.62
N CYS A 182 4.19 -24.19 1.75
CA CYS A 182 5.37 -23.46 1.29
C CYS A 182 5.70 -23.78 -0.19
N GLU A 183 4.66 -23.94 -1.00
CA GLU A 183 4.80 -24.36 -2.40
C GLU A 183 5.15 -23.14 -3.27
N ARG A 184 6.33 -23.21 -3.91
CA ARG A 184 6.97 -22.06 -4.59
C ARG A 184 6.65 -22.00 -6.08
N ARG A 185 5.68 -22.78 -6.55
CA ARG A 185 5.46 -22.99 -7.99
C ARG A 185 4.60 -21.87 -8.56
N ALA A 186 5.19 -21.08 -9.46
CA ALA A 186 4.46 -20.15 -10.34
C ALA A 186 3.96 -20.83 -11.63
N ASP A 187 4.39 -22.08 -11.87
CA ASP A 187 4.17 -22.80 -13.13
C ASP A 187 3.31 -24.04 -12.92
N ASP A 188 2.13 -24.07 -13.56
CA ASP A 188 1.24 -25.21 -13.71
C ASP A 188 1.81 -26.19 -14.75
N THR A 189 2.89 -26.90 -14.42
CA THR A 189 3.37 -28.00 -15.30
C THR A 189 2.79 -29.36 -14.94
N GLU A 190 2.07 -29.49 -13.83
CA GLU A 190 1.31 -30.70 -13.51
C GLU A 190 -0.04 -30.33 -12.89
N ASN A 191 -1.11 -30.69 -13.63
CA ASN A 191 -2.54 -30.65 -13.29
C ASN A 191 -3.29 -29.38 -13.72
N ASN A 192 -3.85 -29.44 -14.93
CA ASN A 192 -5.21 -28.99 -15.28
C ASN A 192 -5.86 -27.92 -14.36
N SER A 193 -5.17 -26.80 -14.15
CA SER A 193 -5.63 -25.67 -13.36
C SER A 193 -5.88 -24.53 -14.34
N ASP A 194 -7.14 -24.17 -14.53
CA ASP A 194 -7.54 -23.05 -15.38
C ASP A 194 -7.22 -21.67 -14.73
N THR A 195 -6.34 -21.63 -13.71
CA THR A 195 -6.09 -20.43 -12.88
C THR A 195 -4.62 -20.02 -12.92
N GLY A 196 -4.36 -18.74 -13.21
CA GLY A 196 -3.00 -18.18 -13.20
C GLY A 196 -2.51 -17.80 -11.80
N ARG A 197 -1.19 -17.83 -11.58
CA ARG A 197 -0.56 -17.56 -10.28
C ARG A 197 0.64 -16.62 -10.41
N ASN A 198 0.80 -15.71 -9.43
CA ASN A 198 2.00 -14.90 -9.24
C ASN A 198 2.57 -15.21 -7.86
N VAL A 199 3.86 -15.55 -7.76
CA VAL A 199 4.52 -15.90 -6.50
C VAL A 199 5.68 -14.93 -6.25
N GLN A 200 5.71 -14.31 -5.08
CA GLN A 200 6.82 -13.48 -4.60
C GLN A 200 7.29 -14.03 -3.25
N ILE A 201 8.60 -14.25 -3.12
CA ILE A 201 9.22 -14.66 -1.84
C ILE A 201 9.99 -13.46 -1.29
N ILE A 202 9.70 -13.09 -0.06
CA ILE A 202 10.45 -12.08 0.70
C ILE A 202 11.41 -12.87 1.60
N ASN A 203 12.69 -12.94 1.20
CA ASN A 203 13.71 -13.72 1.91
C ASN A 203 14.25 -13.00 3.15
N ASP A 204 13.99 -11.71 3.29
CA ASP A 204 14.42 -10.89 4.41
C ASP A 204 13.23 -10.55 5.30
N VAL A 205 12.89 -11.50 6.18
CA VAL A 205 11.88 -11.33 7.24
C VAL A 205 12.53 -11.07 8.60
N ASN A 206 13.84 -10.82 8.63
CA ASN A 206 14.50 -10.26 9.80
C ASN A 206 14.15 -8.78 9.92
N MET A 207 12.90 -8.53 10.33
CA MET A 207 12.60 -7.32 11.08
C MET A 207 13.20 -7.50 12.48
N THR A 208 14.52 -7.38 12.58
CA THR A 208 15.22 -7.15 13.86
C THR A 208 15.29 -5.66 14.11
#